data_AF-A0A9P7V8L1-F1
#
_entry.id   AF-A0A9P7V8L1-F1
#
_cell.length_a   1.000
_cell.length_b   1.000
_cell.length_c   1.000
_cell.angle_alpha   90.00
_cell.angle_beta   90.00
_cell.angle_gamma   90.00
#
_symmetry.space_group_name_H-M   'P 1'
#
loop_
_entity.id
_entity.type
_entity.pdbx_description
1 polymer ?
#
loop_
_entity_poly.entity_id
_entity_poly.type
_entity_poly.pdbx_seq_one_letter_code
_entity_poly.pdbx_strand_id
1 'polypeptide(L)'
;MSTALLMDKSKTPTEQGILNLGKNCAFCDQLDFLPFTCQYCKKVFCSNHRTEVAHKCPATTNNSVKANYRTPKNGPSAASLFPNRDADRERVNTLLEQSPGPSTRKSVALLRLKKFLNISPHSRSSSSKTSIGSIFGSSKLRQLAVASKSKTSDILLLKKSAKGDLKVTVPDRIYLWCLYISGDTDVTKIDFEKNQKPVFVSNKWPVGRALDLMADTLAISNFNNSTRDSENRLNIFKVKDGVPELVEPSERTISTFKTGETIYLVKGSIE
;
A
#
# COMPACT_ATOMS: atom_id res chain seq x y z
N MET A 1 47.73 54.16 33.64
CA MET A 1 48.68 54.12 32.51
C MET A 1 48.75 52.68 32.04
N SER A 2 48.35 52.48 30.79
CA SER A 2 48.14 51.21 30.10
C SER A 2 49.38 50.30 30.03
N THR A 3 49.16 49.10 29.46
CA THR A 3 50.13 48.15 28.85
C THR A 3 50.63 47.04 29.80
N ALA A 4 50.69 45.75 29.44
CA ALA A 4 50.42 45.04 28.19
C ALA A 4 50.04 43.58 28.51
N LEU A 5 49.03 43.06 27.80
CA LEU A 5 48.75 41.63 27.68
C LEU A 5 49.83 41.00 26.79
N LEU A 6 50.76 40.24 27.40
CA LEU A 6 51.63 39.30 26.69
C LEU A 6 51.04 37.91 26.85
N MET A 7 50.08 37.55 25.97
CA MET A 7 49.67 36.15 25.81
C MET A 7 50.69 35.43 24.93
N ASP A 8 51.23 34.37 25.51
CA ASP A 8 52.09 33.37 24.89
C ASP A 8 51.47 32.78 23.60
N LYS A 9 52.31 32.65 22.56
CA LYS A 9 51.91 32.40 21.17
C LYS A 9 51.99 30.93 20.77
N SER A 10 51.92 30.00 21.73
CA SER A 10 52.06 28.55 21.47
C SER A 10 50.98 27.67 22.09
N LYS A 11 49.71 28.09 22.04
CA LYS A 11 48.58 27.16 22.24
C LYS A 11 47.78 27.01 20.95
N THR A 12 47.93 25.84 20.34
CA THR A 12 47.02 25.33 19.30
C THR A 12 45.61 25.26 19.88
N PRO A 13 44.57 25.80 19.21
CA PRO A 13 43.23 25.77 19.76
C PRO A 13 42.64 24.37 19.60
N THR A 14 42.56 23.71 20.76
CA THR A 14 41.36 23.03 21.28
C THR A 14 40.83 21.80 20.54
N GLU A 15 41.18 20.64 21.11
CA GLU A 15 40.26 19.54 21.31
C GLU A 15 39.07 20.00 22.17
N GLN A 16 37.91 20.23 21.56
CA GLN A 16 36.61 20.20 22.24
C GLN A 16 35.60 19.49 21.33
N GLY A 17 34.91 18.52 21.90
CA GLY A 17 34.03 17.59 21.21
C GLY A 17 32.83 18.24 20.50
N ILE A 18 32.30 17.46 19.56
CA ILE A 18 31.17 17.73 18.65
C ILE A 18 31.63 18.36 17.31
N LEU A 19 32.23 17.49 16.48
CA LEU A 19 32.19 17.51 15.01
C LEU A 19 32.79 18.75 14.32
N ASN A 20 34.13 18.76 14.18
CA ASN A 20 34.86 19.51 13.15
C ASN A 20 34.57 18.94 11.74
N LEU A 21 33.31 18.91 11.33
CA LEU A 21 32.88 18.45 10.02
C LEU A 21 33.08 19.59 9.03
N GLY A 22 34.09 19.47 8.18
CA GLY A 22 34.37 20.42 7.10
C GLY A 22 35.50 21.40 7.38
N LYS A 23 35.94 22.10 6.32
CA LYS A 23 36.97 23.14 6.39
C LYS A 23 36.49 24.38 5.63
N ASN A 24 36.92 25.55 6.09
CA ASN A 24 36.61 26.82 5.43
C ASN A 24 37.41 26.97 4.12
N CYS A 25 36.75 27.56 3.13
CA CYS A 25 37.36 27.91 1.85
C CYS A 25 38.33 29.08 2.02
N ALA A 26 39.57 28.95 1.57
CA ALA A 26 40.57 30.02 1.68
C ALA A 26 40.28 31.28 0.83
N PHE A 27 39.25 31.27 -0.03
CA PHE A 27 38.84 32.41 -0.85
C PHE A 27 37.57 33.11 -0.36
N CYS A 28 36.53 32.36 0.03
CA CYS A 28 35.24 32.92 0.45
C CYS A 28 34.86 32.61 1.91
N ASP A 29 35.75 31.95 2.65
CA ASP A 29 35.63 31.54 4.06
C ASP A 29 34.40 30.68 4.41
N GLN A 30 33.67 30.22 3.39
CA GLN A 30 32.52 29.34 3.56
C GLN A 30 32.97 27.95 4.03
N LEU A 31 32.34 27.44 5.09
CA LEU A 31 32.55 26.09 5.59
C LEU A 31 31.96 25.08 4.61
N ASP A 32 32.80 24.19 4.07
CA ASP A 32 32.40 23.10 3.19
C ASP A 32 32.76 21.75 3.84
N PHE A 33 31.79 20.83 3.84
CA PHE A 33 31.95 19.49 4.39
C PHE A 33 32.79 18.57 3.48
N LEU A 34 33.01 18.98 2.22
CA LEU A 34 33.89 18.32 1.26
C LEU A 34 35.07 19.24 0.87
N PRO A 35 36.14 19.27 1.68
CA PRO A 35 37.27 20.16 1.41
C PRO A 35 38.08 19.70 0.20
N PHE A 36 38.24 20.58 -0.80
CA PHE A 36 39.11 20.35 -1.96
C PHE A 36 40.46 21.04 -1.76
N THR A 37 41.56 20.29 -1.85
CA THR A 37 42.92 20.86 -1.81
C THR A 37 43.43 21.14 -3.21
N CYS A 38 43.80 22.40 -3.50
CA CYS A 38 44.44 22.73 -4.78
C CYS A 38 45.84 22.11 -4.85
N GLN A 39 46.17 21.45 -5.97
CA GLN A 39 47.48 20.81 -6.15
C GLN A 39 48.63 21.83 -6.23
N TYR A 40 48.35 23.04 -6.69
CA TYR A 40 49.36 24.07 -6.94
C TYR A 40 49.62 24.97 -5.71
N CYS A 41 48.57 25.52 -5.10
CA CYS A 41 48.72 26.42 -3.94
C CYS A 41 48.53 25.72 -2.59
N LYS A 42 48.14 24.43 -2.56
CA LYS A 42 47.94 23.59 -1.36
C LYS A 42 46.94 24.12 -0.33
N LYS A 43 46.15 25.13 -0.69
CA LYS A 43 45.05 25.66 0.14
C LYS A 43 43.76 24.86 -0.08
N VAL A 44 42.85 24.94 0.90
CA VAL A 44 41.55 24.26 0.89
C VAL A 44 40.47 25.20 0.38
N PHE A 45 39.59 24.69 -0.48
CA PHE A 45 38.50 25.45 -1.10
C PHE A 45 37.19 24.65 -1.07
N CYS A 46 36.07 25.38 -1.16
CA CYS A 46 34.74 24.81 -1.31
C CYS A 46 34.48 24.35 -2.76
N SER A 47 33.37 23.63 -2.99
CA SER A 47 32.96 23.14 -4.32
C SER A 47 32.98 24.22 -5.41
N ASN A 48 32.51 25.43 -5.09
CA ASN A 48 32.46 26.57 -6.02
C ASN A 48 33.85 27.12 -6.37
N HIS A 49 34.82 26.97 -5.48
CA HIS A 49 36.17 27.52 -5.62
C HIS A 49 37.25 26.45 -5.86
N ARG A 50 36.84 25.20 -6.18
CA ARG A 50 37.77 24.07 -6.36
C ARG A 50 38.73 24.22 -7.55
N THR A 51 38.34 24.96 -8.58
CA THR A 51 39.13 25.15 -9.81
C THR A 51 40.11 26.30 -9.65
N GLU A 52 41.28 26.22 -10.29
CA GLU A 52 42.34 27.24 -10.24
C GLU A 52 41.86 28.63 -10.64
N VAL A 53 40.96 28.69 -11.62
CA VAL A 53 40.37 29.95 -12.11
C VAL A 53 39.44 30.56 -11.07
N ALA A 54 38.61 29.73 -10.41
CA ALA A 54 37.60 30.21 -9.47
C ALA A 54 38.21 30.82 -8.20
N HIS A 55 39.31 30.27 -7.68
CA HIS A 55 40.01 30.84 -6.51
C HIS A 55 41.21 31.72 -6.85
N LYS A 56 41.40 32.08 -8.14
CA LYS A 56 42.52 32.89 -8.63
C LYS A 56 43.87 32.37 -8.12
N CYS A 57 44.19 31.12 -8.47
CA CYS A 57 45.35 30.43 -7.92
C CYS A 57 46.66 31.20 -8.20
N PRO A 58 47.49 31.46 -7.17
CA PRO A 58 48.74 32.20 -7.33
C PRO A 58 49.79 31.45 -8.15
N ALA A 59 49.64 30.13 -8.30
CA ALA A 59 50.61 29.28 -9.00
C ALA A 59 50.28 29.04 -10.49
N THR A 60 49.10 29.47 -10.97
CA THR A 60 48.68 29.31 -12.37
C THR A 60 49.23 30.36 -13.34
N THR A 61 49.96 31.36 -12.86
CA THR A 61 50.47 32.45 -13.70
C THR A 61 51.49 32.01 -14.76
N ASN A 62 51.99 30.77 -14.70
CA ASN A 62 53.09 30.30 -15.57
C ASN A 62 52.81 29.03 -16.39
N ASN A 63 51.57 28.54 -16.51
CA ASN A 63 51.35 27.40 -17.41
C ASN A 63 49.95 27.35 -18.00
N SER A 64 49.70 28.19 -19.00
CA SER A 64 48.63 28.00 -19.97
C SER A 64 48.95 26.78 -20.83
N VAL A 65 48.88 25.58 -20.27
CA VAL A 65 48.77 24.37 -21.08
C VAL A 65 47.39 24.46 -21.72
N LYS A 66 47.32 25.08 -22.90
CA LYS A 66 46.23 24.83 -23.84
C LYS A 66 46.23 23.32 -24.01
N ALA A 67 45.31 22.65 -23.33
CA ALA A 67 45.08 21.23 -23.56
C ALA A 67 44.65 21.12 -25.03
N ASN A 68 45.62 20.87 -25.90
CA ASN A 68 45.38 20.42 -27.26
C ASN A 68 44.75 19.04 -27.12
N TYR A 69 43.46 18.99 -26.80
CA TYR A 69 42.63 17.82 -26.98
C TYR A 69 42.67 17.52 -28.47
N ARG A 70 43.64 16.70 -28.89
CA ARG A 70 43.62 16.05 -30.18
C ARG A 70 42.46 15.06 -30.10
N THR A 71 41.27 15.50 -30.52
CA THR A 71 40.16 14.60 -30.77
C THR A 71 40.63 13.57 -31.79
N PRO A 72 40.71 12.27 -31.46
CA PRO A 72 41.04 11.27 -32.45
C PRO A 72 39.96 11.31 -33.53
N LYS A 73 40.33 11.63 -34.78
CA LYS A 73 39.39 11.74 -35.91
C LYS A 73 38.70 10.42 -36.25
N ASN A 74 39.18 9.30 -35.71
CA ASN A 74 38.76 7.94 -36.08
C ASN A 74 38.21 7.15 -34.88
N GLY A 75 37.66 7.81 -33.86
CA GLY A 75 36.98 7.16 -32.74
C GLY A 75 35.45 7.26 -32.85
N PRO A 76 34.69 6.28 -32.32
CA PRO A 76 33.24 6.43 -32.16
C PRO A 76 32.95 7.69 -31.32
N SER A 77 31.97 8.48 -31.75
CA SER A 77 31.59 9.72 -31.05
C SER A 77 31.23 9.41 -29.60
N ALA A 78 31.55 10.28 -28.65
CA ALA A 78 31.14 10.11 -27.25
C ALA A 78 29.64 9.82 -27.11
N ALA A 79 28.81 10.40 -28.00
CA ALA A 79 27.37 10.15 -28.08
C ALA A 79 26.98 8.68 -28.41
N SER A 80 27.89 7.89 -28.98
CA SER A 80 27.68 6.45 -29.26
C SER A 80 28.13 5.53 -28.11
N LEU A 81 28.90 6.04 -27.14
CA LEU A 81 29.32 5.30 -25.95
C LEU A 81 28.35 5.47 -24.78
N PHE A 82 27.55 6.54 -24.81
CA PHE A 82 26.51 6.80 -23.82
C PHE A 82 25.15 6.52 -24.44
N PRO A 83 24.41 5.51 -23.96
CA PRO A 83 23.02 5.30 -24.34
C PRO A 83 22.23 6.61 -24.20
N ASN A 84 21.41 6.92 -25.19
CA ASN A 84 20.63 8.15 -25.20
C ASN A 84 19.55 8.05 -24.11
N ARG A 85 19.82 8.64 -22.96
CA ARG A 85 19.00 8.50 -21.75
C ARG A 85 17.55 8.94 -21.97
N ASP A 86 17.35 9.92 -22.85
CA ASP A 86 16.01 10.43 -23.18
C ASP A 86 15.24 9.43 -24.04
N ALA A 87 15.91 8.81 -25.03
CA ALA A 87 15.31 7.75 -25.83
C ALA A 87 15.01 6.48 -25.01
N ASP A 88 15.89 6.12 -24.07
CA ASP A 88 15.64 5.01 -23.14
C ASP A 88 14.48 5.34 -22.18
N ARG A 89 14.37 6.59 -21.71
CA ARG A 89 13.24 7.04 -20.88
C ARG A 89 11.93 6.97 -21.64
N GLU A 90 11.90 7.40 -22.91
CA GLU A 90 10.72 7.30 -23.77
C GLU A 90 10.35 5.85 -24.07
N ARG A 91 11.34 4.98 -24.32
CA ARG A 91 11.13 3.54 -24.48
C ARG A 91 10.51 2.92 -23.22
N VAL A 92 11.00 3.28 -22.04
CA VAL A 92 10.46 2.80 -20.76
C VAL A 92 9.03 3.33 -20.56
N ASN A 93 8.76 4.60 -20.85
CA ASN A 93 7.42 5.18 -20.73
C ASN A 93 6.42 4.54 -21.70
N THR A 94 6.79 4.32 -22.95
CA THR A 94 5.93 3.64 -23.94
C THR A 94 5.66 2.18 -23.57
N LEU A 95 6.63 1.46 -22.99
CA LEU A 95 6.40 0.12 -22.44
C LEU A 95 5.47 0.13 -21.22
N LEU A 96 5.53 1.17 -20.38
CA LEU A 96 4.59 1.37 -19.28
C LEU A 96 3.18 1.67 -19.79
N GLU A 97 3.04 2.44 -20.87
CA GLU A 97 1.75 2.79 -21.49
C GLU A 97 1.12 1.64 -22.28
N GLN A 98 1.92 0.79 -22.92
CA GLN A 98 1.45 -0.40 -23.66
C GLN A 98 1.22 -1.62 -22.76
N SER A 99 1.70 -1.59 -21.53
CA SER A 99 1.25 -2.55 -20.53
C SER A 99 -0.26 -2.30 -20.28
N PRO A 100 -1.11 -3.35 -20.23
CA PRO A 100 -2.43 -3.16 -19.65
C PRO A 100 -2.17 -2.55 -18.28
N GLY A 101 -2.64 -1.31 -18.08
CA GLY A 101 -2.33 -0.49 -16.91
C GLY A 101 -2.41 -1.30 -15.64
N PRO A 102 -1.65 -0.93 -14.58
CA PRO A 102 -1.24 -1.83 -13.50
C PRO A 102 -2.37 -2.78 -13.25
N SER A 103 -2.16 -4.07 -13.52
CA SER A 103 -3.12 -5.09 -13.16
C SER A 103 -3.28 -4.92 -11.66
N THR A 104 -4.20 -4.06 -11.22
CA THR A 104 -4.80 -4.09 -9.91
C THR A 104 -5.21 -5.53 -9.88
N ARG A 105 -4.45 -6.35 -9.15
CA ARG A 105 -4.81 -7.73 -8.95
C ARG A 105 -6.24 -7.58 -8.44
N LYS A 106 -7.19 -8.00 -9.28
CA LYS A 106 -8.58 -7.70 -8.96
C LYS A 106 -8.85 -8.64 -7.82
N SER A 107 -8.91 -8.11 -6.60
CA SER A 107 -9.29 -8.82 -5.38
C SER A 107 -10.32 -9.90 -5.68
N VAL A 108 -9.85 -11.15 -5.77
CA VAL A 108 -10.67 -12.27 -6.21
C VAL A 108 -11.82 -12.48 -5.22
N ALA A 109 -11.57 -12.21 -3.93
CA ALA A 109 -12.58 -12.24 -2.89
C ALA A 109 -13.72 -11.22 -3.14
N LEU A 110 -13.40 -9.96 -3.47
CA LEU A 110 -14.40 -8.92 -3.75
C LEU A 110 -15.18 -9.22 -5.04
N LEU A 111 -14.50 -9.73 -6.07
CA LEU A 111 -15.17 -10.14 -7.31
C LEU A 111 -16.17 -11.28 -7.06
N ARG A 112 -15.82 -12.27 -6.24
CA ARG A 112 -16.71 -13.36 -5.84
C ARG A 112 -17.94 -12.83 -5.09
N LEU A 113 -17.74 -11.92 -4.14
CA LEU A 113 -18.84 -11.34 -3.38
C LEU A 113 -19.74 -10.45 -4.24
N LYS A 114 -19.19 -9.61 -5.12
CA LYS A 114 -19.98 -8.80 -6.07
C LYS A 114 -20.81 -9.67 -6.99
N LYS A 115 -20.24 -10.79 -7.48
CA LYS A 115 -21.00 -11.80 -8.23
C LYS A 115 -22.13 -12.35 -7.38
N PHE A 116 -21.89 -12.74 -6.14
CA PHE A 116 -22.93 -13.26 -5.24
C PHE A 116 -24.10 -12.28 -5.03
N LEU A 117 -23.79 -11.00 -4.81
CA LEU A 117 -24.79 -9.96 -4.52
C LEU A 117 -25.60 -9.53 -5.76
N ASN A 118 -25.00 -9.55 -6.96
CA ASN A 118 -25.63 -9.08 -8.21
C ASN A 118 -26.44 -10.14 -8.97
N ILE A 119 -26.55 -11.38 -8.47
CA ILE A 119 -27.25 -12.42 -9.23
C ILE A 119 -28.75 -12.08 -9.30
N SER A 120 -29.25 -11.86 -10.51
CA SER A 120 -30.67 -11.96 -10.93
C SER A 120 -31.00 -13.42 -11.29
N PRO A 121 -32.21 -13.99 -11.06
CA PRO A 121 -32.53 -15.36 -11.49
C PRO A 121 -33.05 -15.37 -12.94
N HIS A 122 -32.35 -16.12 -13.80
CA HIS A 122 -32.74 -16.68 -15.13
C HIS A 122 -33.13 -15.67 -16.25
N SER A 123 -32.70 -15.80 -17.50
CA SER A 123 -32.56 -16.99 -18.36
C SER A 123 -31.45 -16.81 -19.44
N ARG A 124 -30.94 -17.94 -19.93
CA ARG A 124 -30.11 -18.12 -21.14
C ARG A 124 -30.87 -17.58 -22.38
N SER A 125 -30.22 -17.01 -23.40
CA SER A 125 -29.61 -17.76 -24.51
C SER A 125 -28.62 -16.91 -25.33
N SER A 126 -27.88 -17.62 -26.18
CA SER A 126 -26.86 -17.14 -27.13
C SER A 126 -27.35 -16.15 -28.19
N SER A 127 -26.35 -15.51 -28.81
CA SER A 127 -26.30 -14.94 -30.17
C SER A 127 -26.95 -13.58 -30.47
N SER A 128 -26.07 -12.71 -30.96
CA SER A 128 -26.26 -11.73 -32.04
C SER A 128 -27.15 -10.49 -31.86
N LYS A 129 -26.47 -9.34 -32.03
CA LYS A 129 -26.87 -8.13 -32.78
C LYS A 129 -28.02 -7.25 -32.23
N THR A 130 -27.61 -6.02 -31.91
CA THR A 130 -28.27 -4.73 -32.21
C THR A 130 -29.76 -4.51 -31.92
N SER A 131 -30.01 -3.55 -31.02
CA SER A 131 -31.04 -2.48 -31.05
C SER A 131 -32.52 -2.84 -31.22
N ILE A 132 -33.35 -2.49 -30.22
CA ILE A 132 -34.48 -1.54 -30.26
C ILE A 132 -35.36 -1.71 -29.01
N GLY A 133 -35.91 -0.60 -28.53
CA GLY A 133 -36.45 -0.45 -27.18
C GLY A 133 -37.84 -1.02 -26.89
N SER A 134 -38.10 -0.99 -25.57
CA SER A 134 -39.38 -0.92 -24.86
C SER A 134 -40.32 -2.13 -24.87
N ILE A 135 -40.65 -2.61 -23.66
CA ILE A 135 -41.99 -2.62 -23.02
C ILE A 135 -42.07 -3.76 -21.97
N PHE A 136 -42.16 -3.33 -20.70
CA PHE A 136 -42.82 -3.96 -19.54
C PHE A 136 -42.68 -5.47 -19.25
N GLY A 137 -41.91 -5.78 -18.22
CA GLY A 137 -41.89 -7.07 -17.52
C GLY A 137 -41.25 -6.94 -16.13
N SER A 138 -42.05 -6.52 -15.15
CA SER A 138 -41.83 -6.57 -13.69
C SER A 138 -40.37 -6.69 -13.18
N SER A 139 -39.58 -5.62 -13.26
CA SER A 139 -38.30 -5.47 -12.55
C SER A 139 -38.48 -5.05 -11.09
N LYS A 140 -39.32 -5.79 -10.36
CA LYS A 140 -39.37 -5.72 -8.90
C LYS A 140 -39.14 -7.12 -8.39
N LEU A 141 -37.87 -7.51 -8.25
CA LEU A 141 -37.37 -8.60 -7.40
C LEU A 141 -35.88 -8.86 -7.69
N ARG A 142 -35.02 -8.13 -6.97
CA ARG A 142 -33.82 -8.68 -6.31
C ARG A 142 -32.96 -7.66 -5.55
N GLN A 143 -33.41 -6.41 -5.46
CA GLN A 143 -32.95 -5.48 -4.43
C GLN A 143 -33.58 -5.73 -3.03
N LEU A 144 -34.10 -6.94 -2.80
CA LEU A 144 -34.87 -7.31 -1.60
C LEU A 144 -34.67 -8.80 -1.21
N ALA A 145 -33.45 -9.33 -1.29
CA ALA A 145 -33.04 -10.43 -0.40
C ALA A 145 -32.33 -9.92 0.87
N VAL A 146 -32.37 -8.60 1.07
CA VAL A 146 -32.37 -7.92 2.38
C VAL A 146 -33.81 -7.44 2.64
N ALA A 147 -34.78 -8.34 2.48
CA ALA A 147 -36.19 -8.03 2.75
C ALA A 147 -36.47 -8.14 4.24
N SER A 148 -36.71 -6.98 4.86
CA SER A 148 -37.72 -6.71 5.90
C SER A 148 -38.39 -7.91 6.58
N LYS A 149 -37.62 -8.75 7.28
CA LYS A 149 -38.10 -9.41 8.50
C LYS A 149 -37.97 -8.37 9.63
N SER A 150 -38.89 -8.37 10.60
CA SER A 150 -38.86 -7.34 11.65
C SER A 150 -37.51 -7.41 12.36
N LYS A 151 -36.76 -6.31 12.38
CA LYS A 151 -35.40 -6.28 12.94
C LYS A 151 -35.36 -6.83 14.36
N THR A 152 -36.46 -6.71 15.11
CA THR A 152 -36.60 -7.18 16.48
C THR A 152 -36.82 -8.69 16.60
N SER A 153 -37.66 -9.32 15.75
CA SER A 153 -37.90 -10.78 15.78
C SER A 153 -36.64 -11.56 15.42
N ASP A 154 -35.86 -11.04 14.48
CA ASP A 154 -34.66 -11.72 14.00
C ASP A 154 -33.54 -11.68 15.04
N ILE A 155 -33.43 -10.59 15.81
CA ILE A 155 -32.47 -10.49 16.91
C ILE A 155 -32.77 -11.53 17.99
N LEU A 156 -34.05 -11.82 18.28
CA LEU A 156 -34.42 -12.85 19.26
C LEU A 156 -34.07 -14.25 18.77
N LEU A 157 -34.37 -14.57 17.51
CA LEU A 157 -33.99 -15.83 16.88
C LEU A 157 -32.47 -16.01 16.84
N LEU A 158 -31.77 -14.94 16.49
CA LEU A 158 -30.31 -14.90 16.46
C LEU A 158 -29.73 -15.14 17.85
N LYS A 159 -30.23 -14.46 18.88
CA LYS A 159 -29.78 -14.66 20.27
C LYS A 159 -30.02 -16.08 20.78
N LYS A 160 -31.10 -16.73 20.34
CA LYS A 160 -31.46 -18.11 20.72
C LYS A 160 -30.61 -19.17 20.03
N SER A 161 -30.24 -18.95 18.77
CA SER A 161 -29.58 -19.96 17.92
C SER A 161 -28.08 -19.74 17.73
N ALA A 162 -27.57 -18.55 18.09
CA ALA A 162 -26.17 -18.20 17.88
C ALA A 162 -25.20 -19.06 18.68
N LYS A 163 -24.15 -19.51 18.00
CA LYS A 163 -23.04 -20.27 18.58
C LYS A 163 -21.79 -19.40 18.69
N GLY A 164 -20.99 -19.62 19.73
CA GLY A 164 -19.80 -18.84 20.03
C GLY A 164 -19.16 -19.29 21.35
N ASP A 165 -18.19 -18.53 21.83
CA ASP A 165 -17.46 -18.86 23.06
C ASP A 165 -18.29 -18.56 24.31
N LEU A 166 -18.57 -19.60 25.11
CA LEU A 166 -19.33 -19.50 26.36
C LEU A 166 -18.66 -18.58 27.38
N LYS A 167 -17.35 -18.34 27.28
CA LYS A 167 -16.59 -17.44 28.17
C LYS A 167 -16.99 -15.97 28.04
N VAL A 168 -17.60 -15.59 26.91
CA VAL A 168 -18.03 -14.20 26.70
C VAL A 168 -19.31 -13.95 27.48
N THR A 169 -19.33 -12.93 28.34
CA THR A 169 -20.54 -12.54 29.09
C THR A 169 -21.60 -11.95 28.18
N VAL A 170 -22.89 -12.16 28.48
CA VAL A 170 -24.04 -11.69 27.68
C VAL A 170 -23.95 -10.21 27.21
N PRO A 171 -23.60 -9.21 28.05
CA PRO A 171 -23.51 -7.82 27.60
C PRO A 171 -22.38 -7.56 26.59
N ASP A 172 -21.34 -8.40 26.61
CA ASP A 172 -20.20 -8.29 25.72
C ASP A 172 -20.40 -9.04 24.39
N ARG A 173 -21.55 -9.71 24.20
CA ARG A 173 -21.84 -10.49 22.99
C ARG A 173 -22.42 -9.61 21.89
N ILE A 174 -21.76 -9.62 20.74
CA ILE A 174 -22.29 -9.11 19.47
C ILE A 174 -22.79 -10.30 18.68
N TYR A 175 -24.07 -10.28 18.32
CA TYR A 175 -24.69 -11.37 17.56
C TYR A 175 -24.72 -11.03 16.08
N LEU A 176 -24.24 -11.94 15.23
CA LEU A 176 -24.07 -11.73 13.80
C LEU A 176 -24.60 -12.92 13.01
N TRP A 177 -25.05 -12.62 11.80
CA TRP A 177 -25.31 -13.65 10.81
C TRP A 177 -24.07 -13.85 9.94
N CYS A 178 -23.59 -15.07 9.84
CA CYS A 178 -22.42 -15.40 9.05
C CYS A 178 -22.80 -16.23 7.83
N LEU A 179 -22.38 -15.79 6.65
CA LEU A 179 -22.51 -16.52 5.40
C LEU A 179 -21.12 -16.83 4.84
N TYR A 180 -20.82 -18.10 4.61
CA TYR A 180 -19.56 -18.52 3.99
C TYR A 180 -19.73 -18.76 2.49
N ILE A 181 -18.87 -18.13 1.69
CA ILE A 181 -18.77 -18.31 0.24
C ILE A 181 -17.47 -19.07 -0.03
N SER A 182 -17.59 -20.37 -0.29
CA SER A 182 -16.44 -21.18 -0.67
C SER A 182 -15.99 -20.83 -2.09
N GLY A 183 -14.68 -20.78 -2.32
CA GLY A 183 -14.11 -20.44 -3.62
C GLY A 183 -14.36 -21.49 -4.71
N ASP A 184 -14.65 -22.73 -4.30
CA ASP A 184 -14.79 -23.91 -5.18
C ASP A 184 -16.26 -24.21 -5.55
N THR A 185 -17.20 -23.69 -4.77
CA THR A 185 -18.63 -23.86 -5.06
C THR A 185 -19.13 -22.76 -5.99
N ASP A 186 -19.85 -23.15 -7.05
CA ASP A 186 -20.56 -22.19 -7.90
C ASP A 186 -21.39 -21.24 -7.03
N VAL A 187 -21.02 -19.97 -7.03
CA VAL A 187 -21.67 -18.87 -6.31
C VAL A 187 -23.18 -18.78 -6.62
N THR A 188 -23.59 -19.41 -7.73
CA THR A 188 -24.95 -19.47 -8.28
C THR A 188 -25.90 -20.45 -7.55
N LYS A 189 -25.38 -21.36 -6.70
CA LYS A 189 -26.18 -22.38 -5.98
C LYS A 189 -26.29 -22.16 -4.47
N ILE A 190 -25.73 -21.07 -3.96
CA ILE A 190 -25.70 -20.79 -2.53
C ILE A 190 -27.03 -20.14 -2.12
N ASP A 191 -27.92 -20.93 -1.53
CA ASP A 191 -29.15 -20.42 -0.92
C ASP A 191 -28.82 -19.61 0.34
N PHE A 192 -29.26 -18.34 0.39
CA PHE A 192 -29.00 -17.43 1.50
C PHE A 192 -29.52 -17.99 2.83
N GLU A 193 -30.76 -18.46 2.88
CA GLU A 193 -31.42 -18.87 4.13
C GLU A 193 -30.86 -20.17 4.71
N LYS A 194 -30.30 -21.05 3.86
CA LYS A 194 -29.73 -22.34 4.31
C LYS A 194 -28.28 -22.21 4.76
N ASN A 195 -27.54 -21.24 4.22
CA ASN A 195 -26.11 -21.06 4.49
C ASN A 195 -25.81 -19.96 5.52
N GLN A 196 -26.80 -19.13 5.86
CA GLN A 196 -26.67 -18.15 6.92
C GLN A 196 -26.69 -18.85 8.28
N LYS A 197 -25.59 -18.77 9.02
CA LYS A 197 -25.44 -19.39 10.33
C LYS A 197 -25.34 -18.31 11.42
N PRO A 198 -26.13 -18.40 12.49
CA PRO A 198 -26.11 -17.44 13.58
C PRO A 198 -24.87 -17.68 14.46
N VAL A 199 -24.10 -16.63 14.73
CA VAL A 199 -22.90 -16.68 15.58
C VAL A 199 -22.84 -15.49 16.52
N PHE A 200 -22.09 -15.60 17.62
CA PHE A 200 -21.81 -14.47 18.48
C PHE A 200 -20.32 -14.37 18.81
N VAL A 201 -19.84 -13.13 18.92
CA VAL A 201 -18.44 -12.79 19.20
C VAL A 201 -18.36 -11.74 20.31
N SER A 202 -17.22 -11.63 20.99
CA SER A 202 -17.03 -10.57 21.99
C SER A 202 -16.81 -9.21 21.32
N ASN A 203 -17.39 -8.15 21.90
CA ASN A 203 -17.14 -6.73 21.59
C ASN A 203 -15.70 -6.26 21.89
N LYS A 204 -14.94 -6.98 22.73
CA LYS A 204 -13.57 -6.61 23.15
C LYS A 204 -12.48 -7.15 22.21
N TRP A 205 -12.83 -8.09 21.35
CA TRP A 205 -11.86 -8.79 20.51
C TRP A 205 -11.46 -8.00 19.26
N PRO A 206 -10.25 -8.24 18.73
CA PRO A 206 -9.94 -7.86 17.35
C PRO A 206 -10.69 -8.76 16.37
N VAL A 207 -10.96 -8.25 15.16
CA VAL A 207 -11.69 -8.97 14.12
C VAL A 207 -10.99 -10.28 13.73
N GLY A 208 -9.65 -10.31 13.67
CA GLY A 208 -8.90 -11.54 13.38
C GLY A 208 -9.19 -12.68 14.37
N ARG A 209 -9.23 -12.38 15.68
CA ARG A 209 -9.57 -13.38 16.71
C ARG A 209 -11.01 -13.86 16.61
N ALA A 210 -11.92 -12.96 16.23
CA ALA A 210 -13.32 -13.28 15.98
C ALA A 210 -13.48 -14.18 14.75
N LEU A 211 -12.72 -13.90 13.68
CA LEU A 211 -12.67 -14.72 12.47
C LEU A 211 -12.23 -16.15 12.76
N ASP A 212 -11.19 -16.34 13.56
CA ASP A 212 -10.70 -17.66 13.94
C ASP A 212 -11.79 -18.46 14.67
N LEU A 213 -12.43 -17.85 15.67
CA LEU A 213 -13.52 -18.51 16.41
C LEU A 213 -14.71 -18.85 15.49
N MET A 214 -15.06 -17.94 14.59
CA MET A 214 -16.16 -18.16 13.65
C MET A 214 -15.82 -19.28 12.68
N ALA A 215 -14.59 -19.34 12.18
CA ALA A 215 -14.13 -20.43 11.34
C ALA A 215 -14.24 -21.78 12.06
N ASP A 216 -13.78 -21.85 13.31
CA ASP A 216 -13.88 -23.05 14.15
C ASP A 216 -15.35 -23.46 14.39
N THR A 217 -16.19 -22.49 14.75
CA THR A 217 -17.62 -22.71 15.05
C THR A 217 -18.39 -23.23 13.84
N LEU A 218 -18.02 -22.76 12.65
CA LEU A 218 -18.69 -23.08 11.39
C LEU A 218 -18.03 -24.27 10.66
N ALA A 219 -16.96 -24.83 11.23
CA ALA A 219 -16.09 -25.85 10.62
C ALA A 219 -15.56 -25.41 9.24
N ILE A 220 -15.15 -24.14 9.12
CA ILE A 220 -14.51 -23.57 7.93
C ILE A 220 -13.00 -23.66 8.13
N SER A 221 -12.28 -24.18 7.14
CA SER A 221 -10.82 -24.24 7.19
C SER A 221 -10.19 -22.85 7.04
N ASN A 222 -9.59 -22.35 8.12
CA ASN A 222 -8.83 -21.10 8.18
C ASN A 222 -7.36 -21.40 8.47
N PHE A 223 -6.48 -21.07 7.52
CA PHE A 223 -5.03 -21.23 7.65
C PHE A 223 -4.29 -19.90 7.52
N ASN A 224 -4.96 -18.78 7.82
CA ASN A 224 -4.42 -17.44 7.64
C ASN A 224 -3.07 -17.21 8.35
N ASN A 225 -2.84 -17.89 9.48
CA ASN A 225 -1.61 -17.79 10.26
C ASN A 225 -0.43 -18.59 9.68
N SER A 226 -0.70 -19.56 8.78
CA SER A 226 0.32 -20.49 8.26
C SER A 226 0.51 -20.39 6.75
N THR A 227 -0.42 -19.77 6.02
CA THR A 227 -0.42 -19.74 4.56
C THR A 227 0.26 -18.49 3.98
N ARG A 228 1.18 -18.70 3.04
CA ARG A 228 1.82 -17.63 2.23
C ARG A 228 0.98 -17.22 1.02
N ASP A 229 0.06 -18.09 0.59
CA ASP A 229 -0.81 -17.86 -0.55
C ASP A 229 -1.98 -16.94 -0.20
N SER A 230 -2.03 -15.78 -0.86
CA SER A 230 -3.10 -14.80 -0.64
C SER A 230 -4.49 -15.32 -1.08
N GLU A 231 -4.55 -16.32 -1.97
CA GLU A 231 -5.81 -16.85 -2.52
C GLU A 231 -6.61 -17.72 -1.54
N ASN A 232 -5.90 -18.41 -0.64
CA ASN A 232 -6.51 -19.31 0.34
C ASN A 232 -6.89 -18.59 1.64
N ARG A 233 -6.56 -17.30 1.74
CA ARG A 233 -6.88 -16.49 2.92
C ARG A 233 -8.37 -16.27 3.04
N LEU A 234 -8.88 -16.47 4.26
CA LEU A 234 -10.27 -16.21 4.63
C LEU A 234 -10.40 -14.74 5.03
N ASN A 235 -11.37 -14.04 4.43
CA ASN A 235 -11.59 -12.62 4.66
C ASN A 235 -13.04 -12.34 5.04
N ILE A 236 -13.26 -11.26 5.78
CA ILE A 236 -14.59 -10.79 6.19
C ILE A 236 -14.98 -9.59 5.35
N PHE A 237 -16.20 -9.62 4.82
CA PHE A 237 -16.83 -8.49 4.17
C PHE A 237 -18.14 -8.13 4.87
N LYS A 238 -18.42 -6.83 4.95
CA LYS A 238 -19.72 -6.28 5.32
C LYS A 238 -20.31 -5.58 4.09
N VAL A 239 -21.63 -5.50 4.00
CA VAL A 239 -22.30 -4.80 2.90
C VAL A 239 -22.93 -3.54 3.46
N LYS A 240 -22.39 -2.38 3.05
CA LYS A 240 -22.89 -1.06 3.44
C LYS A 240 -23.45 -0.37 2.20
N ASP A 241 -24.72 0.01 2.25
CA ASP A 241 -25.41 0.70 1.14
C ASP A 241 -25.29 -0.02 -0.23
N GLY A 242 -25.28 -1.36 -0.19
CA GLY A 242 -25.15 -2.20 -1.40
C GLY A 242 -23.71 -2.39 -1.91
N VAL A 243 -22.72 -1.75 -1.27
CA VAL A 243 -21.31 -1.91 -1.61
C VAL A 243 -20.64 -2.86 -0.61
N PRO A 244 -19.97 -3.93 -1.08
CA PRO A 244 -19.16 -4.78 -0.21
C PRO A 244 -17.89 -4.04 0.22
N GLU A 245 -17.72 -3.90 1.53
CA GLU A 245 -16.56 -3.30 2.19
C GLU A 245 -15.76 -4.41 2.89
N LEU A 246 -14.45 -4.43 2.68
CA LEU A 246 -13.54 -5.31 3.39
C LEU A 246 -13.44 -4.88 4.85
N VAL A 247 -13.45 -5.85 5.76
CA VAL A 247 -13.12 -5.60 7.16
C VAL A 247 -11.68 -5.99 7.42
N GLU A 248 -10.90 -5.06 7.96
CA GLU A 248 -9.51 -5.34 8.32
C GLU A 248 -9.43 -6.20 9.60
N PRO A 249 -8.56 -7.24 9.64
CA PRO A 249 -8.39 -8.08 10.82
C PRO A 249 -7.94 -7.34 12.08
N SER A 250 -7.29 -6.19 11.92
CA SER A 250 -6.75 -5.34 12.98
C SER A 250 -7.81 -4.50 13.69
N GLU A 251 -8.99 -4.32 13.09
CA GLU A 251 -10.09 -3.54 13.68
C GLU A 251 -10.69 -4.21 14.92
N ARG A 252 -11.44 -3.44 15.72
CA ARG A 252 -12.18 -3.94 16.87
C ARG A 252 -13.60 -4.32 16.48
N THR A 253 -14.09 -5.44 17.02
CA THR A 253 -15.45 -5.91 16.73
C THR A 253 -16.54 -4.90 17.10
N ILE A 254 -16.35 -4.12 18.18
CA ILE A 254 -17.30 -3.08 18.63
C ILE A 254 -17.42 -1.90 17.66
N SER A 255 -16.34 -1.51 16.98
CA SER A 255 -16.37 -0.40 16.01
C SER A 255 -16.95 -0.83 14.67
N THR A 256 -16.77 -2.11 14.34
CA THR A 256 -17.02 -2.60 12.99
C THR A 256 -18.39 -3.27 12.83
N PHE A 257 -18.88 -3.97 13.87
CA PHE A 257 -20.08 -4.78 13.78
C PHE A 257 -21.18 -4.34 14.74
N LYS A 258 -22.43 -4.46 14.30
CA LYS A 258 -23.63 -4.26 15.13
C LYS A 258 -24.42 -5.56 15.30
N THR A 259 -25.15 -5.67 16.41
CA THR A 259 -26.01 -6.84 16.66
C THR A 259 -27.11 -6.93 15.60
N GLY A 260 -27.25 -8.10 14.99
CA GLY A 260 -28.22 -8.38 13.93
C GLY A 260 -27.70 -8.12 12.51
N GLU A 261 -26.42 -7.76 12.36
CA GLU A 261 -25.81 -7.52 11.06
C GLU A 261 -25.37 -8.83 10.38
N THR A 262 -25.35 -8.83 9.04
CA THR A 262 -24.91 -9.97 8.23
C THR A 262 -23.52 -9.72 7.66
N ILE A 263 -22.62 -10.67 7.88
CA ILE A 263 -21.25 -10.65 7.40
C ILE A 263 -20.97 -11.83 6.48
N TYR A 264 -20.05 -11.62 5.54
CA TYR A 264 -19.71 -12.57 4.49
C TYR A 264 -18.26 -13.02 4.65
N LEU A 265 -18.05 -14.32 4.85
CA LEU A 265 -16.75 -14.95 4.87
C LEU A 265 -16.42 -15.44 3.46
N VAL A 266 -15.34 -14.91 2.87
CA VAL A 266 -14.95 -15.24 1.49
C VAL A 266 -13.47 -15.58 1.44
N LYS A 267 -13.14 -16.72 0.81
CA LYS A 267 -11.75 -17.07 0.49
C LYS A 267 -11.30 -16.35 -0.77
N GLY A 268 -10.12 -15.75 -0.76
CA GLY A 268 -9.53 -15.11 -1.94
C GLY A 268 -8.48 -14.05 -1.62
N SER A 269 -7.74 -13.62 -2.63
CA SER A 269 -6.84 -12.48 -2.53
C SER A 269 -7.61 -11.15 -2.49
N ILE A 270 -7.03 -10.17 -1.79
CA ILE A 270 -7.54 -8.80 -1.64
C ILE A 270 -6.66 -7.77 -2.37
N GLU A 271 -5.39 -8.11 -2.63
CA GLU A 271 -4.46 -7.30 -3.42
C GLU A 271 -4.88 -7.18 -4.88
#